data_AF-A0A6A3VKD1-F1
#
_entry.id   AF-A0A6A3VKD1-F1
#
_cell.length_a   1.000
_cell.length_b   1.000
_cell.length_c   1.000
_cell.angle_alpha   90.00
_cell.angle_beta   90.00
_cell.angle_gamma   90.00
#
_symmetry.space_group_name_H-M   'P 1'
#
loop_
_entity.id
_entity.type
_entity.pdbx_description
1 polymer ?
#
loop_
_entity_poly.entity_id
_entity_poly.type
_entity_poly.pdbx_seq_one_letter_code
_entity_poly.pdbx_strand_id
1 'polypeptide(L)'
;MSDDDDQSKLLRLLVDKFVKKDKAKASSAHGTGRKLAQLAFWCDMRQVLAANEATMGLEILDDIAEIILDESVEAADALSGSVRIQPKPSRQHESQGAPDHQRFTSYLALVSEEPSLGQQEAQDFIGR
;
A
#
# COMPACT_ATOMS: atom_id res chain seq x y z
N MET A 1 -10.45 3.95 72.59
CA MET A 1 -11.02 4.52 71.36
C MET A 1 -9.88 4.67 70.36
N SER A 2 -9.59 3.66 69.55
CA SER A 2 -8.47 3.67 68.59
C SER A 2 -8.71 2.77 67.37
N ASP A 3 -9.53 1.72 67.49
CA ASP A 3 -9.74 0.75 66.41
C ASP A 3 -10.52 1.29 65.19
N ASP A 4 -11.40 2.28 65.39
CA ASP A 4 -12.28 2.81 64.33
C ASP A 4 -11.50 3.67 63.29
N ASP A 5 -10.51 4.42 63.77
CA ASP A 5 -9.64 5.23 62.92
C ASP A 5 -8.72 4.36 62.05
N ASP A 6 -8.25 3.22 62.58
CA ASP A 6 -7.36 2.33 61.86
C ASP A 6 -8.11 1.49 60.81
N GLN A 7 -9.35 1.09 61.10
CA GLN A 7 -10.24 0.51 60.09
C GLN A 7 -10.55 1.49 58.95
N SER A 8 -10.82 2.76 59.28
CA SER A 8 -11.07 3.80 58.29
C SER A 8 -9.87 4.07 57.38
N LYS A 9 -8.65 4.07 57.94
CA LYS A 9 -7.39 4.18 57.17
C LYS A 9 -7.19 2.98 56.25
N LEU A 10 -7.46 1.76 56.74
CA LEU A 10 -7.33 0.53 55.96
C LEU A 10 -8.30 0.51 54.77
N LEU A 11 -9.56 0.88 54.99
CA LEU A 11 -10.56 1.00 53.92
C LEU A 11 -10.13 2.02 52.86
N ARG A 12 -9.60 3.18 53.28
CA ARG A 12 -9.10 4.20 52.36
C ARG A 12 -7.92 3.72 51.52
N LEU A 13 -6.98 2.98 52.14
CA LEU A 13 -5.84 2.37 51.43
C LEU A 13 -6.27 1.31 50.42
N LEU A 14 -7.28 0.49 50.77
CA LEU A 14 -7.82 -0.52 49.86
C LEU A 14 -8.47 0.16 48.64
N VAL A 15 -9.35 1.14 48.86
CA VAL A 15 -9.99 1.88 47.77
C VAL A 15 -8.96 2.54 46.85
N ASP A 16 -7.96 3.22 47.41
CA ASP A 16 -6.91 3.86 46.62
C ASP A 16 -6.10 2.84 45.79
N LYS A 17 -5.79 1.68 46.37
CA LYS A 17 -5.12 0.58 45.66
C LYS A 17 -5.97 0.02 44.51
N PHE A 18 -7.28 -0.17 44.72
CA PHE A 18 -8.18 -0.66 43.68
C PHE A 18 -8.34 0.36 42.55
N VAL A 19 -8.54 1.64 42.87
CA VAL A 19 -8.63 2.72 41.88
C VAL A 19 -7.34 2.82 41.06
N LYS A 20 -6.17 2.75 41.69
CA LYS A 20 -4.87 2.72 40.98
C LYS A 20 -4.76 1.50 40.06
N LYS A 21 -5.20 0.33 40.51
CA LYS A 21 -5.18 -0.89 39.69
C LYS A 21 -6.10 -0.79 38.48
N ASP A 22 -7.32 -0.27 38.65
CA ASP A 22 -8.26 -0.09 37.54
C ASP A 22 -7.81 0.98 36.56
N LYS A 23 -7.22 2.08 37.04
CA LYS A 23 -6.61 3.11 36.18
C LYS A 23 -5.47 2.53 35.33
N ALA A 24 -4.57 1.73 35.93
CA ALA A 24 -3.47 1.07 35.23
C ALA A 24 -3.97 -0.01 34.23
N LYS A 25 -5.04 -0.72 34.57
CA LYS A 25 -5.68 -1.69 33.67
C LYS A 25 -6.39 -1.00 32.50
N ALA A 26 -7.07 0.12 32.76
CA ALA A 26 -7.73 0.90 31.72
C ALA A 26 -6.73 1.57 30.77
N SER A 27 -5.62 2.10 31.29
CA SER A 27 -4.56 2.69 30.46
C SER A 27 -3.83 1.63 29.62
N SER A 28 -3.55 0.45 30.18
CA SER A 28 -2.97 -0.67 29.43
C SER A 28 -3.92 -1.21 28.36
N ALA A 29 -5.20 -1.43 28.68
CA ALA A 29 -6.19 -1.87 27.70
C ALA A 29 -6.42 -0.84 26.58
N HIS A 30 -6.41 0.45 26.89
CA HIS A 30 -6.51 1.52 25.91
C HIS A 30 -5.26 1.57 25.00
N GLY A 31 -4.07 1.37 25.56
CA GLY A 31 -2.83 1.24 24.80
C GLY A 31 -2.84 0.02 23.88
N THR A 32 -3.27 -1.15 24.36
CA THR A 32 -3.36 -2.37 23.54
C THR A 32 -4.36 -2.24 22.40
N GLY A 33 -5.54 -1.66 22.66
CA GLY A 33 -6.54 -1.41 21.61
C GLY A 33 -6.03 -0.47 20.53
N ARG A 34 -5.31 0.59 20.91
CA ARG A 34 -4.67 1.53 19.98
C ARG A 34 -3.64 0.84 19.10
N LYS A 35 -2.72 0.07 19.68
CA LYS A 35 -1.67 -0.65 18.94
C LYS A 35 -2.26 -1.63 17.93
N LEU A 36 -3.31 -2.36 18.30
CA LEU A 36 -4.01 -3.28 17.39
C LEU A 36 -4.66 -2.54 16.22
N ALA A 37 -5.30 -1.39 16.47
CA ALA A 37 -5.91 -0.59 15.41
C ALA A 37 -4.86 -0.02 14.45
N GLN A 38 -3.71 0.44 14.97
CA GLN A 38 -2.60 0.92 14.15
C GLN A 38 -1.97 -0.19 13.31
N LEU A 39 -1.81 -1.39 13.87
CA LEU A 39 -1.30 -2.56 13.15
C LEU A 39 -2.26 -2.97 12.02
N ALA A 40 -3.56 -3.04 12.30
CA ALA A 40 -4.56 -3.35 11.27
C ALA A 40 -4.55 -2.32 10.14
N PHE A 41 -4.51 -1.03 10.48
CA PHE A 41 -4.37 0.05 9.51
C PHE A 41 -3.10 -0.10 8.66
N TRP A 42 -1.96 -0.42 9.28
CA TRP A 42 -0.70 -0.64 8.58
C TRP A 42 -0.79 -1.81 7.59
N CYS A 43 -1.34 -2.95 8.01
CA CYS A 43 -1.52 -4.12 7.15
C CYS A 43 -2.38 -3.80 5.92
N ASP A 44 -3.51 -3.12 6.12
CA ASP A 44 -4.41 -2.73 5.03
C ASP A 44 -3.72 -1.76 4.06
N MET A 45 -3.03 -0.74 4.59
CA MET A 45 -2.32 0.25 3.77
C MET A 45 -1.18 -0.40 2.99
N ARG A 46 -0.38 -1.26 3.63
CA ARG A 46 0.74 -1.96 2.99
C ARG A 46 0.27 -2.80 1.81
N GLN A 47 -0.86 -3.50 1.95
CA GLN A 47 -1.44 -4.28 0.87
C GLN A 47 -1.86 -3.40 -0.31
N VAL A 48 -2.40 -2.20 -0.06
CA VAL A 48 -2.76 -1.26 -1.12
C VAL A 48 -1.52 -0.74 -1.86
N LEU A 49 -0.44 -0.44 -1.14
CA LEU A 49 0.81 0.07 -1.72
C LEU A 49 1.57 -1.00 -2.51
N ALA A 50 1.56 -2.25 -2.03
CA ALA A 50 2.22 -3.39 -2.67
C ALA A 50 1.44 -3.95 -3.88
N ALA A 51 0.32 -3.34 -4.27
CA ALA A 51 -0.50 -3.79 -5.39
C ALA A 51 0.19 -3.69 -6.78
N ASN A 52 1.39 -3.12 -6.83
CA ASN A 52 2.24 -3.04 -8.01
C ASN A 52 3.65 -3.56 -7.67
N GLU A 53 4.15 -4.53 -8.43
CA GLU A 53 5.50 -5.11 -8.24
C GLU A 53 6.64 -4.10 -8.45
N ALA A 54 6.38 -3.00 -9.18
CA ALA A 54 7.33 -1.91 -9.37
C ALA A 54 7.31 -0.88 -8.23
N THR A 55 6.45 -1.05 -7.22
CA THR A 55 6.56 -0.31 -5.96
C THR A 55 7.79 -0.81 -5.20
N MET A 56 8.64 0.10 -4.71
CA MET A 56 9.90 -0.23 -4.04
C MET A 56 10.08 0.58 -2.75
N GLY A 57 10.88 0.07 -1.81
CA GLY A 57 11.21 0.75 -0.56
C GLY A 57 10.12 0.63 0.52
N LEU A 58 9.23 -0.35 0.43
CA LEU A 58 8.15 -0.53 1.41
C LEU A 58 8.66 -1.06 2.75
N GLU A 59 9.81 -1.72 2.77
CA GLU A 59 10.52 -2.16 3.97
C GLU A 59 10.86 -0.99 4.91
N ILE A 60 11.21 0.18 4.34
CA ILE A 60 11.48 1.40 5.13
C ILE A 60 10.23 1.84 5.89
N LEU A 61 9.05 1.67 5.27
CA LEU A 61 7.81 1.99 5.94
C LEU A 61 7.41 0.93 6.99
N ASP A 62 7.84 -0.33 6.85
CA ASP A 62 7.67 -1.33 7.91
C ASP A 62 8.47 -0.95 9.14
N ASP A 63 9.74 -0.55 8.96
CA ASP A 63 10.61 -0.11 10.04
C ASP A 63 10.01 1.09 10.79
N ILE A 64 9.44 2.05 10.05
CA ILE A 64 8.73 3.20 10.62
C ILE A 64 7.48 2.76 11.39
N ALA A 65 6.69 1.84 10.83
CA ALA A 65 5.48 1.34 11.48
C ALA A 65 5.81 0.60 12.78
N GLU A 66 6.88 -0.19 12.81
CA GLU A 66 7.37 -0.86 14.01
C GLU A 66 7.74 0.14 15.11
N ILE A 67 8.51 1.19 14.77
CA ILE A 67 8.88 2.23 15.74
C ILE A 67 7.65 2.97 16.30
N ILE A 68 6.67 3.28 15.45
CA ILE A 68 5.43 3.95 15.88
C ILE A 68 4.63 3.04 16.81
N LEU A 69 4.57 1.73 16.53
CA LEU A 69 3.88 0.75 17.37
C LEU A 69 4.59 0.55 18.72
N ASP A 70 5.91 0.61 18.75
CA ASP A 70 6.70 0.45 19.97
C ASP A 70 6.79 1.73 20.82
N GLU A 71 6.41 2.88 20.26
CA GLU A 71 6.44 4.19 20.93
C GLU A 71 7.84 4.54 21.45
N SER A 72 8.89 3.93 20.87
CA SER A 72 10.23 3.89 21.45
C SER A 72 11.16 5.00 20.95
N VAL A 73 10.98 5.48 19.70
CA VAL A 73 11.91 6.40 19.02
C VAL A 73 11.12 7.35 18.11
N GLU A 74 11.71 8.49 17.73
CA GLU A 74 11.15 9.34 16.68
C GLU A 74 11.13 8.56 15.35
N ALA A 75 9.93 8.37 14.80
CA ALA A 75 9.72 7.68 13.53
C ALA A 75 10.53 8.27 12.35
N ALA A 76 10.94 9.54 12.47
CA ALA A 76 11.78 10.22 11.48
C ALA A 76 13.16 9.57 11.34
N ASP A 77 13.71 8.98 12.41
CA ASP A 77 15.04 8.38 12.39
C ASP A 77 15.07 7.04 11.62
N ALA A 78 13.91 6.39 11.45
CA ALA A 78 13.79 5.17 10.62
C ALA A 78 13.68 5.45 9.12
N LEU A 79 13.56 6.71 8.69
CA LEU A 79 13.49 7.06 7.27
C LEU A 79 14.89 6.97 6.64
N SER A 80 15.30 5.75 6.31
CA SER A 80 16.64 5.43 5.80
C SER A 80 16.81 5.69 4.30
N GLY A 81 15.73 5.94 3.57
CA GLY A 81 15.77 6.07 2.11
C GLY A 81 14.46 6.52 1.45
N SER A 82 14.39 6.36 0.12
CA SER A 82 13.23 6.76 -0.68
C SER A 82 12.28 5.60 -0.95
N VAL A 83 10.98 5.93 -0.96
CA VAL A 83 9.91 4.97 -1.26
C VAL A 83 9.28 5.37 -2.59
N ARG A 84 9.23 4.44 -3.55
CA ARG A 84 8.61 4.65 -4.86
C ARG A 84 7.29 3.90 -4.90
N ILE A 85 6.17 4.62 -4.84
CA ILE A 85 4.83 4.04 -4.96
C ILE A 85 4.37 4.12 -6.41
N GLN A 86 3.91 2.99 -6.95
CA GLN A 86 3.28 2.94 -8.27
C GLN A 86 1.77 2.73 -8.14
N PRO A 87 0.95 3.30 -9.06
CA PRO A 87 -0.49 3.05 -9.08
C PRO A 87 -0.80 1.57 -9.31
N LYS A 88 -2.02 1.15 -8.97
CA LYS A 88 -2.50 -0.21 -9.30
C LYS A 88 -2.37 -0.46 -10.82
N PRO A 89 -1.81 -1.60 -11.25
CA PRO A 89 -1.65 -1.91 -12.67
C PRO A 89 -2.94 -1.82 -13.48
N SER A 90 -4.07 -2.23 -12.90
CA SER A 90 -5.39 -2.11 -13.53
C SER A 90 -5.82 -0.67 -13.82
N ARG A 91 -5.31 0.31 -13.05
CA ARG A 91 -5.52 1.74 -13.30
C ARG A 91 -4.51 2.33 -14.29
N GLN A 92 -3.43 1.62 -14.60
CA GLN A 92 -2.45 2.03 -15.61
C GLN A 92 -2.87 1.63 -17.03
N HIS A 93 -3.88 0.75 -17.17
CA HIS A 93 -4.37 0.23 -18.45
C HIS A 93 -5.04 1.30 -19.36
N GLU A 94 -5.32 2.51 -18.87
CA GLU A 94 -5.81 3.62 -19.70
C GLU A 94 -4.69 4.44 -20.36
N SER A 95 -3.46 3.92 -20.39
CA SER A 95 -2.51 4.33 -21.41
C SER A 95 -3.01 3.81 -22.76
N GLN A 96 -3.87 4.56 -23.45
CA GLN A 96 -3.96 4.45 -24.90
C GLN A 96 -2.50 4.42 -25.40
N GLY A 97 -2.10 3.32 -26.03
CA GLY A 97 -0.71 3.08 -26.38
C GLY A 97 -0.08 4.33 -26.98
N ALA A 98 1.22 4.54 -26.71
CA ALA A 98 1.93 5.71 -27.20
C ALA A 98 1.56 5.96 -28.67
N PRO A 99 1.11 7.17 -29.04
CA PRO A 99 0.67 7.45 -30.41
C PRO A 99 1.73 6.96 -31.39
N ASP A 100 1.31 6.24 -32.42
CA ASP A 100 2.24 5.71 -33.40
C ASP A 100 3.11 6.84 -33.95
N HIS A 101 4.42 6.65 -33.86
CA HIS A 101 5.36 7.67 -34.26
C HIS A 101 5.40 7.77 -35.80
N GLN A 102 5.06 8.94 -36.33
CA GLN A 102 4.88 9.19 -37.78
C GLN A 102 6.01 8.63 -38.67
N ARG A 103 7.27 8.65 -38.23
CA ARG A 103 8.38 8.10 -39.03
C ARG A 103 8.31 6.58 -39.25
N PHE A 104 7.65 5.84 -38.37
CA PHE A 104 7.58 4.38 -38.42
C PHE A 104 6.26 3.87 -39.01
N THR A 105 5.23 4.72 -39.10
CA THR A 105 3.95 4.38 -39.77
C THR A 105 3.98 4.58 -41.28
N SER A 106 4.87 5.42 -41.81
CA SER A 106 5.04 5.62 -43.27
C SER A 106 5.41 4.33 -44.00
N TYR A 107 6.14 3.41 -43.34
CA TYR A 107 6.54 2.15 -43.94
C TYR A 107 5.39 1.16 -44.07
N LEU A 108 4.41 1.16 -43.17
CA LEU A 108 3.27 0.23 -43.22
C LEU A 108 2.28 0.57 -44.33
N ALA A 109 2.11 1.85 -44.66
CA ALA A 109 1.27 2.28 -45.77
C ALA A 109 1.80 1.82 -47.13
N LEU A 110 3.13 1.77 -47.29
CA LEU A 110 3.79 1.36 -48.54
C LEU A 110 3.72 -0.15 -48.81
N VAL A 111 3.45 -0.99 -47.81
CA VAL A 111 3.33 -2.45 -48.00
C VAL A 111 1.89 -2.87 -48.35
N SER A 112 0.89 -2.00 -48.11
CA SER A 112 -0.51 -2.29 -48.46
C SER A 112 -0.89 -1.85 -49.89
N GLU A 113 -0.06 -1.02 -50.53
CA GLU A 113 -0.18 -0.70 -51.96
C GLU A 113 0.83 -1.53 -52.78
N GLU A 114 0.74 -2.86 -52.73
CA GLU A 114 1.24 -3.64 -53.86
C GLU A 114 0.26 -3.46 -55.04
N PRO A 115 0.72 -2.93 -56.19
CA PRO A 115 -0.12 -2.80 -57.36
C PRO A 115 -0.38 -4.21 -57.90
N SER A 116 -1.66 -4.58 -57.99
CA SER A 116 -2.14 -5.76 -58.71
C SER A 116 -1.80 -5.63 -60.21
N LEU A 117 -0.55 -5.92 -60.56
CA LEU A 117 -0.03 -5.89 -61.93
C LEU A 117 0.22 -7.35 -62.35
N GLY A 118 -0.71 -7.92 -63.12
CA GLY A 118 -0.47 -9.17 -63.85
C GLY A 118 -1.57 -10.23 -63.85
N GLN A 119 -2.86 -9.87 -63.98
CA GLN A 119 -3.91 -10.84 -64.34
C GLN A 119 -4.66 -10.46 -65.63
N GLN A 120 -3.92 -10.01 -66.65
CA GLN A 120 -4.50 -9.79 -67.96
C GLN A 120 -3.54 -10.20 -69.07
N GLU A 121 -3.18 -11.49 -69.10
CA GLU A 121 -2.60 -12.18 -70.27
C GLU A 121 -2.49 -13.69 -70.00
N ALA A 122 -3.63 -14.39 -69.82
CA ALA A 122 -3.66 -15.86 -69.84
C ALA A 122 -5.07 -16.43 -70.13
N GLN A 123 -5.89 -15.74 -70.92
CA GLN A 123 -7.19 -16.27 -71.37
C GLN A 123 -7.42 -16.13 -72.89
N ASP A 124 -6.36 -16.16 -73.70
CA ASP A 124 -6.49 -16.18 -75.17
C ASP A 124 -5.73 -17.34 -75.84
N PHE A 125 -5.34 -18.37 -75.09
CA PHE A 125 -4.70 -19.56 -75.66
C PHE A 125 -5.44 -20.88 -75.40
N ILE A 126 -6.64 -20.84 -74.81
CA ILE A 126 -7.49 -22.03 -74.67
C ILE A 126 -8.91 -21.66 -75.13
N GLY A 127 -9.11 -21.49 -76.44
CA GLY A 127 -10.44 -21.19 -76.94
C GLY A 127 -10.58 -20.84 -78.42
N ARG A 128 -10.25 -21.80 -79.30
CA ARG A 128 -10.53 -21.86 -80.76
C ARG A 128 -9.51 -21.22 -81.71
#